data_AF-A0A4Z0WF21-F1
#
_entry.id   AF-A0A4Z0WF21-F1
#
_cell.length_a   1.000
_cell.length_b   1.000
_cell.length_c   1.000
_cell.angle_alpha   90.00
_cell.angle_beta   90.00
_cell.angle_gamma   90.00
#
_symmetry.space_group_name_H-M   'P 1'
#
loop_
_entity.id
_entity.type
_entity.pdbx_description
1 polymer ?
#
loop_
_entity_poly.entity_id
_entity_poly.type
_entity_poly.pdbx_seq_one_letter_code
_entity_poly.pdbx_strand_id
1 'polypeptide(L)'
;MVSKDPIHRFLASVPESYKRLVRFFRNPYLHLESSNDPDLEYVLLDYIAALAALGAAIATIGTFLPGYLEIDPVSILRMDMFLVLLTVNTVSFSICLWLASAVILAVSGLKLHGAIFYQGIKAYALLNIPVAIVFIIALNRIVVIGDVTEPTGNGDLVFATMAVFCAFALSIWLVAIPIGKYLRSKYRAAIAYPLALVVLVISVSVNPAIASGYFSNVIDKRAVCEQYVSFRHGTEIQEGMYNKDCLIGQCIAAFE
;
A
#
# COMPACT_ATOMS: atom_id res chain seq x y z
N MET A 1 35.28 10.93 20.78
CA MET A 1 34.91 12.28 20.32
C MET A 1 33.43 12.28 19.99
N VAL A 2 32.60 12.98 20.76
CA VAL A 2 31.15 13.05 20.52
C VAL A 2 30.91 14.02 19.36
N SER A 3 30.46 13.50 18.22
CA SER A 3 30.06 14.32 17.08
C SER A 3 28.95 15.29 17.52
N LYS A 4 29.18 16.59 17.32
CA LYS A 4 28.23 17.69 17.59
C LYS A 4 27.21 17.89 16.47
N ASP A 5 27.15 16.98 15.52
CA ASP A 5 26.31 17.13 14.35
C ASP A 5 24.88 16.66 14.66
N PRO A 6 23.87 17.55 14.69
CA PRO A 6 22.49 17.20 15.07
C PRO A 6 21.89 16.14 14.15
N ILE A 7 22.33 16.09 12.89
CA ILE A 7 21.95 15.07 11.90
C ILE A 7 22.43 13.69 12.34
N HIS A 8 23.62 13.60 12.93
CA HIS A 8 24.21 12.34 13.36
C HIS A 8 23.55 11.77 14.63
N ARG A 9 23.03 12.65 15.50
CA ARG A 9 22.19 12.25 16.65
C ARG A 9 20.80 11.81 16.23
N PHE A 10 20.19 12.52 15.28
CA PHE A 10 18.89 12.13 14.73
C PHE A 10 18.96 10.75 14.06
N LEU A 11 19.98 10.53 13.21
CA LEU A 11 20.20 9.22 12.59
C LEU A 11 20.52 8.12 13.62
N ALA A 12 21.13 8.44 14.76
CA ALA A 12 21.36 7.47 15.83
C ALA A 12 20.07 7.08 16.56
N SER A 13 19.07 7.97 16.66
CA SER A 13 17.77 7.70 17.28
C SER A 13 16.76 6.95 16.40
N VAL A 14 17.02 6.83 15.10
CA VAL A 14 16.13 6.09 14.18
C VAL A 14 16.24 4.59 14.47
N PRO A 15 15.11 3.85 14.66
CA PRO A 15 15.15 2.40 14.84
C PRO A 15 15.83 1.69 13.67
N GLU A 16 16.55 0.60 13.95
CA GLU A 16 17.34 -0.13 12.94
C GLU A 16 16.51 -0.64 11.75
N SER A 17 15.23 -0.95 11.98
CA SER A 17 14.29 -1.33 10.92
C SER A 17 14.14 -0.25 9.84
N TYR A 18 13.98 1.01 10.23
CA TYR A 18 13.89 2.12 9.28
C TYR A 18 15.22 2.38 8.58
N LYS A 19 16.36 2.20 9.27
CA LYS A 19 17.67 2.31 8.62
C LYS A 19 17.84 1.25 7.52
N ARG A 20 17.40 0.01 7.78
CA ARG A 20 17.38 -1.07 6.78
C ARG A 20 16.44 -0.76 5.62
N LEU A 21 15.24 -0.24 5.87
CA LEU A 21 14.32 0.19 4.82
C LEU A 21 14.88 1.33 3.97
N VAL A 22 15.56 2.31 4.56
CA VAL A 22 16.24 3.39 3.81
C VAL A 22 17.39 2.85 2.97
N ARG A 23 18.16 1.90 3.50
CA ARG A 23 19.22 1.22 2.75
C ARG A 23 18.64 0.46 1.56
N PHE A 24 17.56 -0.29 1.78
CA PHE A 24 16.82 -1.00 0.74
C PHE A 24 16.27 -0.04 -0.32
N PHE A 25 15.65 1.06 0.09
CA PHE A 25 15.16 2.08 -0.83
C PHE A 25 16.28 2.65 -1.71
N ARG A 26 17.48 2.88 -1.16
CA ARG A 26 18.63 3.37 -1.94
C ARG A 26 19.23 2.32 -2.86
N ASN A 27 19.18 1.05 -2.47
CA ASN A 27 19.81 -0.04 -3.19
C ASN A 27 18.97 -1.33 -3.10
N PRO A 28 17.92 -1.47 -3.94
CA PRO A 28 16.95 -2.56 -3.80
C PRO A 28 17.41 -3.87 -4.49
N TYR A 29 18.69 -4.03 -4.81
CA TYR A 29 19.16 -5.18 -5.61
C TYR A 29 19.21 -6.49 -4.80
N LEU A 30 18.86 -7.59 -5.48
CA LEU A 30 19.00 -8.94 -4.97
C LEU A 30 20.49 -9.35 -4.93
N HIS A 31 20.99 -9.71 -3.75
CA HIS A 31 22.32 -10.29 -3.58
C HIS A 31 22.25 -11.81 -3.78
N LEU A 32 22.76 -12.28 -4.92
CA LEU A 32 22.69 -13.68 -5.37
C LEU A 32 23.56 -14.66 -4.57
N GLU A 33 24.58 -14.17 -3.86
CA GLU A 33 25.68 -15.00 -3.35
C GLU A 33 25.68 -15.27 -1.84
N SER A 34 24.86 -14.58 -1.03
CA SER A 34 24.82 -14.83 0.41
C SER A 34 23.52 -15.50 0.82
N SER A 35 23.57 -16.82 1.02
CA SER A 35 22.58 -17.53 1.86
C SER A 35 22.50 -16.95 3.29
N ASN A 36 23.47 -16.11 3.67
CA ASN A 36 23.56 -15.37 4.92
C ASN A 36 23.41 -13.85 4.69
N ASP A 37 22.49 -13.40 3.83
CA ASP A 37 22.14 -11.97 3.81
C ASP A 37 21.42 -11.66 5.14
N PRO A 38 22.06 -10.96 6.09
CA PRO A 38 21.43 -10.67 7.39
C PRO A 38 20.17 -9.84 7.19
N ASP A 39 20.06 -9.07 6.11
CA ASP A 39 18.89 -8.24 5.85
C ASP A 39 17.68 -9.11 5.45
N LEU A 40 17.84 -10.39 5.09
CA LEU A 40 16.73 -11.32 4.83
C LEU A 40 16.05 -11.81 6.13
N GLU A 41 16.82 -11.94 7.20
CA GLU A 41 16.35 -12.41 8.51
C GLU A 41 15.36 -11.42 9.16
N TYR A 42 15.56 -10.12 8.92
CA TYR A 42 14.74 -9.06 9.51
C TYR A 42 13.60 -8.57 8.61
N VAL A 43 13.35 -9.18 7.44
CA VAL A 43 12.32 -8.74 6.47
C VAL A 43 10.95 -8.56 7.13
N LEU A 44 10.52 -9.55 7.93
CA LEU A 44 9.20 -9.52 8.58
C LEU A 44 9.13 -8.43 9.66
N LEU A 45 10.21 -8.25 10.43
CA LEU A 45 10.28 -7.21 11.45
C LEU A 45 10.26 -5.81 10.83
N ASP A 46 10.98 -5.61 9.73
CA ASP A 46 10.99 -4.35 8.99
C ASP A 46 9.63 -4.05 8.38
N TYR A 47 8.95 -5.07 7.86
CA TYR A 47 7.60 -4.96 7.35
C TYR A 47 6.57 -4.60 8.44
N ILE A 48 6.62 -5.27 9.60
CA ILE A 48 5.75 -4.95 10.75
C ILE A 48 6.00 -3.53 11.24
N ALA A 49 7.26 -3.10 11.34
CA ALA A 49 7.60 -1.72 11.73
C ALA A 49 7.08 -0.69 10.72
N ALA A 50 7.12 -1.00 9.43
CA ALA A 50 6.55 -0.16 8.38
C ALA A 50 5.02 -0.09 8.47
N LEU A 51 4.32 -1.22 8.69
CA LEU A 51 2.88 -1.25 8.91
C LEU A 51 2.46 -0.46 10.15
N ALA A 52 3.20 -0.59 11.26
CA ALA A 52 2.94 0.17 12.48
C ALA A 52 3.10 1.68 12.26
N ALA A 53 4.16 2.09 11.55
CA ALA A 53 4.34 3.49 11.16
C ALA A 53 3.22 3.99 10.23
N LEU A 54 2.78 3.16 9.29
CA LEU A 54 1.68 3.50 8.39
C LEU A 54 0.37 3.67 9.16
N GLY A 55 0.04 2.74 10.06
CA GLY A 55 -1.15 2.84 10.92
C GLY A 55 -1.13 4.12 11.77
N ALA A 56 0.02 4.44 12.38
CA ALA A 56 0.20 5.69 13.12
C ALA A 56 0.06 6.91 12.20
N ALA A 57 0.63 6.89 11.00
CA ALA A 57 0.51 7.97 10.03
C ALA A 57 -0.94 8.20 9.63
N ILE A 58 -1.69 7.14 9.31
CA ILE A 58 -3.12 7.25 8.93
C ILE A 58 -3.94 7.79 10.10
N ALA A 59 -3.71 7.33 11.33
CA ALA A 59 -4.38 7.88 12.51
C ALA A 59 -4.13 9.39 12.67
N THR A 60 -2.97 9.89 12.21
CA THR A 60 -2.67 11.33 12.21
C THR A 60 -3.17 12.08 10.97
N ILE A 61 -3.51 11.42 9.86
CA ILE A 61 -4.00 12.08 8.62
C ILE A 61 -5.24 12.94 8.91
N GLY A 62 -6.18 12.44 9.72
CA GLY A 62 -7.38 13.19 10.13
C GLY A 62 -7.05 14.50 10.89
N THR A 63 -5.87 14.58 11.52
CA THR A 63 -5.43 15.78 12.26
C THR A 63 -4.63 16.77 11.41
N PHE A 64 -3.95 16.32 10.35
CA PHE A 64 -3.08 17.17 9.51
C PHE A 64 -3.72 17.61 8.18
N LEU A 65 -4.79 16.96 7.73
CA LEU A 65 -5.50 17.26 6.47
C LEU A 65 -6.98 17.67 6.65
N PRO A 66 -7.37 18.50 7.64
CA PRO A 66 -8.78 18.84 7.88
C PRO A 66 -9.46 19.69 6.79
N GLY A 67 -8.81 19.94 5.65
CA GLY A 67 -9.37 20.70 4.52
C GLY A 67 -9.26 20.02 3.15
N TYR A 68 -8.74 18.79 3.09
CA TYR A 68 -8.58 18.04 1.84
C TYR A 68 -9.48 16.81 1.74
N LEU A 69 -9.89 16.27 2.89
CA LEU A 69 -10.87 15.18 2.97
C LEU A 69 -12.14 15.75 3.59
N GLU A 70 -13.26 15.54 2.93
CA GLU A 70 -14.58 15.95 3.44
C GLU A 70 -15.09 14.98 4.51
N ILE A 71 -14.50 13.78 4.54
CA ILE A 71 -14.77 12.71 5.50
C ILE A 71 -13.59 12.48 6.43
N ASP A 72 -13.85 11.98 7.64
CA ASP A 72 -12.79 11.45 8.51
C ASP A 72 -12.52 9.98 8.16
N PRO A 73 -11.45 9.67 7.41
CA PRO A 73 -11.16 8.31 6.98
C PRO A 73 -10.83 7.39 8.15
N VAL A 74 -10.35 7.92 9.29
CA VAL A 74 -9.97 7.12 10.46
C VAL A 74 -11.20 6.50 11.11
N SER A 75 -12.31 7.22 11.16
CA SER A 75 -13.57 6.71 11.72
C SER A 75 -14.28 5.68 10.84
N ILE A 76 -14.04 5.70 9.52
CA ILE A 76 -14.63 4.76 8.55
C ILE A 76 -13.82 3.46 8.47
N LEU A 77 -12.51 3.55 8.70
CA LEU A 77 -11.59 2.42 8.58
C LEU A 77 -11.48 1.63 9.87
N ARG A 78 -11.79 0.34 9.79
CA ARG A 78 -11.35 -0.63 10.80
C ARG A 78 -9.86 -0.87 10.61
N MET A 79 -9.03 -0.12 11.35
CA MET A 79 -7.58 -0.07 11.14
C MET A 79 -6.90 -1.43 11.23
N ASP A 80 -7.34 -2.28 12.15
CA ASP A 80 -6.88 -3.67 12.29
C ASP A 80 -7.13 -4.48 11.00
N MET A 81 -8.36 -4.44 10.49
CA MET A 81 -8.74 -5.12 9.25
C MET A 81 -8.02 -4.52 8.03
N PHE A 82 -7.79 -3.20 8.02
CA PHE A 82 -7.05 -2.53 6.96
C PHE A 82 -5.58 -3.00 6.92
N LEU A 83 -4.91 -3.09 8.07
CA LEU A 83 -3.55 -3.61 8.16
C LEU A 83 -3.47 -5.09 7.76
N VAL A 84 -4.49 -5.89 8.10
CA VAL A 84 -4.61 -7.27 7.62
C VAL A 84 -4.77 -7.32 6.11
N LEU A 85 -5.61 -6.47 5.51
CA LEU A 85 -5.77 -6.38 4.05
C LEU A 85 -4.45 -6.02 3.36
N LEU A 86 -3.69 -5.05 3.89
CA LEU A 86 -2.36 -4.71 3.37
C LEU A 86 -1.38 -5.88 3.48
N THR A 87 -1.46 -6.66 4.57
CA THR A 87 -0.66 -7.87 4.77
C THR A 87 -1.01 -8.96 3.76
N VAL A 88 -2.29 -9.25 3.57
CA VAL A 88 -2.76 -10.23 2.58
C VAL A 88 -2.33 -9.81 1.18
N ASN A 89 -2.51 -8.55 0.80
CA ASN A 89 -2.02 -8.00 -0.47
C ASN A 89 -0.51 -8.19 -0.65
N THR A 90 0.26 -7.91 0.40
CA THR A 90 1.72 -8.04 0.36
C THR A 90 2.16 -9.48 0.15
N VAL A 91 1.57 -10.42 0.91
CA VAL A 91 1.89 -11.84 0.81
C VAL A 91 1.46 -12.39 -0.55
N SER A 92 0.23 -12.13 -0.98
CA SER A 92 -0.30 -12.55 -2.28
C SER A 92 0.56 -12.03 -3.43
N PHE A 93 0.89 -10.74 -3.44
CA PHE A 93 1.80 -10.18 -4.43
C PHE A 93 3.16 -10.88 -4.42
N SER A 94 3.74 -11.11 -3.24
CA SER A 94 5.06 -11.74 -3.12
C SER A 94 5.07 -13.18 -3.61
N ILE A 95 3.99 -13.93 -3.36
CA ILE A 95 3.78 -15.28 -3.92
C ILE A 95 3.67 -15.21 -5.44
N CYS A 96 2.83 -14.33 -5.98
CA CYS A 96 2.67 -14.17 -7.43
C CYS A 96 3.99 -13.76 -8.10
N LEU A 97 4.75 -12.86 -7.50
CA LEU A 97 6.07 -12.42 -7.96
C LEU A 97 7.04 -13.59 -8.03
N TRP A 98 7.06 -14.40 -6.96
CA TRP A 98 7.90 -15.57 -6.87
C TRP A 98 7.51 -16.65 -7.89
N LEU A 99 6.22 -16.93 -8.06
CA LEU A 99 5.70 -17.90 -9.04
C LEU A 99 5.94 -17.45 -10.49
N ALA A 100 5.63 -16.19 -10.82
CA ALA A 100 5.86 -15.65 -12.17
C ALA A 100 7.35 -15.68 -12.53
N SER A 101 8.21 -15.33 -11.56
CA SER A 101 9.65 -15.46 -11.73
C SER A 101 10.08 -16.92 -11.88
N ALA A 102 9.49 -17.85 -11.11
CA ALA A 102 9.80 -19.27 -11.19
C ALA A 102 9.54 -19.85 -12.58
N VAL A 103 8.43 -19.48 -13.22
CA VAL A 103 8.10 -19.91 -14.59
C VAL A 103 9.18 -19.48 -15.59
N ILE A 104 9.63 -18.22 -15.51
CA ILE A 104 10.69 -17.69 -16.38
C ILE A 104 12.03 -18.39 -16.09
N LEU A 105 12.36 -18.55 -14.81
CA LEU A 105 13.62 -19.15 -14.39
C LEU A 105 13.71 -20.63 -14.75
N ALA A 106 12.60 -21.37 -14.68
CA ALA A 106 12.52 -22.78 -15.08
C ALA A 106 12.93 -22.98 -16.55
N VAL A 107 12.52 -22.08 -17.45
CA VAL A 107 12.92 -22.10 -18.87
C VAL A 107 14.42 -21.88 -19.05
N SER A 108 15.06 -21.11 -18.16
CA SER A 108 16.50 -20.81 -18.21
C SER A 108 17.40 -21.75 -17.41
N GLY A 109 16.82 -22.71 -16.68
CA GLY A 109 17.56 -23.60 -15.77
C GLY A 109 18.17 -22.89 -14.55
N LEU A 110 17.71 -21.68 -14.19
CA LEU A 110 18.15 -21.01 -12.96
C LEU A 110 17.42 -21.62 -11.76
N LYS A 111 18.13 -21.75 -10.64
CA LYS A 111 17.48 -22.14 -9.39
C LYS A 111 16.56 -21.01 -8.91
N LEU A 112 15.44 -21.39 -8.32
CA LEU A 112 14.51 -20.47 -7.70
C LEU A 112 15.03 -20.10 -6.32
N HIS A 113 15.13 -18.79 -6.04
CA HIS A 113 15.60 -18.29 -4.75
C HIS A 113 14.45 -17.64 -3.98
N GLY A 114 14.33 -17.97 -2.68
CA GLY A 114 13.38 -17.31 -1.78
C GLY A 114 13.60 -15.81 -1.65
N ALA A 115 14.77 -15.30 -2.03
CA ALA A 115 15.07 -13.87 -2.08
C ALA A 115 14.07 -13.06 -2.93
N ILE A 116 13.51 -13.65 -4.01
CA ILE A 116 12.47 -12.98 -4.82
C ILE A 116 11.17 -12.78 -4.03
N PHE A 117 10.79 -13.76 -3.20
CA PHE A 117 9.62 -13.65 -2.33
C PHE A 117 9.83 -12.55 -1.28
N TYR A 118 10.99 -12.55 -0.60
CA TYR A 118 11.31 -11.52 0.41
C TYR A 118 11.48 -10.13 -0.19
N GLN A 119 11.92 -10.01 -1.45
CA GLN A 119 11.94 -8.75 -2.19
C GLN A 119 10.53 -8.16 -2.31
N GLY A 120 9.52 -9.00 -2.59
CA GLY A 120 8.13 -8.58 -2.64
C GLY A 120 7.66 -7.97 -1.31
N ILE A 121 7.96 -8.64 -0.18
CA ILE A 121 7.61 -8.16 1.16
C ILE A 121 8.29 -6.82 1.47
N LYS A 122 9.60 -6.72 1.23
CA LYS A 122 10.36 -5.47 1.45
C LYS A 122 9.88 -4.33 0.56
N ALA A 123 9.56 -4.61 -0.70
CA ALA A 123 9.00 -3.61 -1.61
C ALA A 123 7.64 -3.09 -1.10
N TYR A 124 6.78 -4.00 -0.63
CA TYR A 124 5.47 -3.62 -0.09
C TYR A 124 5.51 -2.91 1.25
N ALA A 125 6.58 -3.08 2.05
CA ALA A 125 6.81 -2.24 3.23
C ALA A 125 6.82 -0.73 2.86
N LEU A 126 7.30 -0.39 1.65
CA LEU A 126 7.31 0.99 1.15
C LEU A 126 6.10 1.31 0.25
N LEU A 127 5.68 0.37 -0.60
CA LEU A 127 4.53 0.57 -1.51
C LEU A 127 3.19 0.68 -0.78
N ASN A 128 3.06 0.12 0.43
CA ASN A 128 1.84 0.25 1.22
C ASN A 128 1.52 1.72 1.57
N ILE A 129 2.51 2.62 1.60
CA ILE A 129 2.29 4.05 1.87
C ILE A 129 1.44 4.70 0.77
N PRO A 130 1.87 4.77 -0.51
CA PRO A 130 1.03 5.36 -1.55
C PRO A 130 -0.24 4.55 -1.83
N VAL A 131 -0.22 3.21 -1.64
CA VAL A 131 -1.43 2.38 -1.76
C VAL A 131 -2.49 2.80 -0.73
N ALA A 132 -2.11 3.01 0.52
CA ALA A 132 -3.05 3.47 1.55
C ALA A 132 -3.59 4.86 1.27
N ILE A 133 -2.75 5.77 0.75
CA ILE A 133 -3.19 7.12 0.35
C ILE A 133 -4.25 7.03 -0.76
N VAL A 134 -3.99 6.23 -1.81
CA VAL A 134 -4.95 6.03 -2.90
C VAL A 134 -6.25 5.41 -2.38
N PHE A 135 -6.16 4.45 -1.45
CA PHE A 135 -7.34 3.83 -0.85
C PHE A 135 -8.21 4.82 -0.07
N ILE A 136 -7.59 5.69 0.75
CA ILE A 136 -8.29 6.75 1.49
C ILE A 136 -8.98 7.73 0.53
N ILE A 137 -8.30 8.12 -0.55
CA ILE A 137 -8.89 8.99 -1.58
C ILE A 137 -10.09 8.33 -2.24
N ALA A 138 -9.97 7.05 -2.61
CA ALA A 138 -11.07 6.30 -3.22
C ALA A 138 -12.30 6.23 -2.30
N LEU A 139 -12.09 6.02 -0.99
CA LEU A 139 -13.17 6.07 -0.01
C LEU A 139 -13.83 7.45 0.07
N ASN A 140 -13.05 8.52 0.10
CA ASN A 140 -13.58 9.90 0.08
C ASN A 140 -14.49 10.14 -1.13
N ARG A 141 -14.08 9.70 -2.32
CA ARG A 141 -14.89 9.83 -3.54
C ARG A 141 -16.17 9.01 -3.51
N ILE A 142 -16.11 7.77 -3.01
CA ILE A 142 -17.31 6.92 -2.86
C ILE A 142 -18.32 7.57 -1.91
N VAL A 143 -17.87 8.12 -0.78
CA VAL A 143 -18.79 8.70 0.21
C VAL A 143 -19.37 10.03 -0.27
N VAL A 144 -18.58 10.88 -0.90
CA VAL A 144 -19.03 12.21 -1.33
C VAL A 144 -19.84 12.14 -2.63
N ILE A 145 -19.27 11.50 -3.67
CA ILE A 145 -19.82 11.50 -5.03
C ILE A 145 -20.61 10.22 -5.32
N GLY A 146 -20.19 9.07 -4.76
CA GLY A 146 -20.74 7.76 -5.13
C GLY A 146 -19.97 7.08 -6.27
N ASP A 147 -18.93 7.70 -6.81
CA ASP A 147 -18.09 7.18 -7.89
C ASP A 147 -16.59 7.33 -7.52
N VAL A 148 -15.81 6.26 -7.63
CA VAL A 148 -14.36 6.26 -7.37
C VAL A 148 -13.55 7.02 -8.42
N THR A 149 -14.08 7.14 -9.63
CA THR A 149 -13.38 7.71 -10.79
C THR A 149 -13.52 9.23 -10.85
N GLU A 150 -14.61 9.77 -10.30
CA GLU A 150 -14.89 11.19 -10.30
C GLU A 150 -14.21 11.87 -9.10
N PRO A 151 -13.38 12.91 -9.32
CA PRO A 151 -12.72 13.62 -8.23
C PRO A 151 -13.69 14.56 -7.51
N THR A 152 -13.57 14.64 -6.19
CA THR A 152 -14.30 15.61 -5.33
C THR A 152 -13.91 17.06 -5.60
N GLY A 153 -12.74 17.28 -6.18
CA GLY A 153 -12.29 18.58 -6.66
C GLY A 153 -10.90 18.53 -7.27
N ASN A 154 -10.40 19.70 -7.71
CA ASN A 154 -9.07 19.78 -8.35
C ASN A 154 -7.93 19.34 -7.42
N GLY A 155 -8.04 19.58 -6.11
CA GLY A 155 -7.07 19.13 -5.12
C GLY A 155 -6.97 17.61 -5.07
N ASP A 156 -8.11 16.94 -4.91
CA ASP A 156 -8.22 15.48 -4.94
C ASP A 156 -7.60 14.89 -6.22
N LEU A 157 -7.93 15.43 -7.40
CA LEU A 157 -7.37 14.97 -8.66
C LEU A 157 -5.83 15.02 -8.69
N VAL A 158 -5.25 16.13 -8.25
CA VAL A 158 -3.78 16.31 -8.22
C VAL A 158 -3.13 15.34 -7.24
N PHE A 159 -3.66 15.22 -6.01
CA PHE A 159 -3.11 14.33 -4.99
C PHE A 159 -3.22 12.86 -5.38
N ALA A 160 -4.37 12.44 -5.92
CA ALA A 160 -4.57 11.08 -6.44
C ALA A 160 -3.58 10.75 -7.55
N THR A 161 -3.41 11.67 -8.50
CA THR A 161 -2.47 11.52 -9.62
C THR A 161 -1.04 11.37 -9.10
N MET A 162 -0.60 12.25 -8.20
CA MET A 162 0.72 12.17 -7.59
C MET A 162 0.94 10.84 -6.86
N ALA A 163 -0.04 10.39 -6.06
CA ALA A 163 0.06 9.13 -5.33
C ALA A 163 0.19 7.92 -6.26
N VAL A 164 -0.59 7.88 -7.35
CA VAL A 164 -0.53 6.81 -8.35
C VAL A 164 0.80 6.81 -9.09
N PHE A 165 1.29 7.97 -9.52
CA PHE A 165 2.61 8.07 -10.16
C PHE A 165 3.75 7.67 -9.21
N CYS A 166 3.68 8.06 -7.95
CA CYS A 166 4.61 7.61 -6.92
C CYS A 166 4.58 6.09 -6.74
N ALA A 167 3.40 5.48 -6.62
CA ALA A 167 3.25 4.03 -6.52
C ALA A 167 3.84 3.30 -7.73
N PHE A 168 3.59 3.82 -8.94
CA PHE A 168 4.14 3.27 -10.18
C PHE A 168 5.68 3.37 -10.20
N ALA A 169 6.23 4.56 -9.95
CA ALA A 169 7.68 4.77 -9.93
C ALA A 169 8.39 3.89 -8.89
N LEU A 170 7.80 3.77 -7.69
CA LEU A 170 8.30 2.89 -6.64
C LEU A 170 8.23 1.42 -7.04
N SER A 171 7.17 0.99 -7.72
CA SER A 171 7.03 -0.41 -8.17
C SER A 171 8.11 -0.77 -9.19
N ILE A 172 8.40 0.14 -10.12
CA ILE A 172 9.50 -0.05 -11.08
C ILE A 172 10.85 -0.09 -10.36
N TRP A 173 11.10 0.85 -9.45
CA TRP A 173 12.37 0.98 -8.73
C TRP A 173 12.65 -0.19 -7.78
N LEU A 174 11.66 -0.58 -6.97
CA LEU A 174 11.82 -1.57 -5.90
C LEU A 174 11.60 -3.02 -6.37
N VAL A 175 10.93 -3.23 -7.51
CA VAL A 175 10.61 -4.58 -8.00
C VAL A 175 11.17 -4.81 -9.40
N ALA A 176 10.70 -4.08 -10.43
CA ALA A 176 11.05 -4.41 -11.81
C ALA A 176 12.56 -4.29 -12.09
N ILE A 177 13.22 -3.24 -11.57
CA ILE A 177 14.67 -3.05 -11.76
C ILE A 177 15.49 -4.14 -11.06
N PRO A 178 15.27 -4.46 -9.77
CA PRO A 178 15.94 -5.57 -9.08
C PRO A 178 15.74 -6.92 -9.74
N ILE A 179 14.50 -7.25 -10.12
CA ILE A 179 14.19 -8.52 -10.81
C ILE A 179 14.85 -8.54 -12.18
N GLY A 180 14.83 -7.44 -12.92
CA GLY A 180 15.51 -7.34 -14.22
C GLY A 180 17.02 -7.54 -14.08
N LYS A 181 17.65 -6.92 -13.08
CA LYS A 181 19.08 -7.12 -12.77
C LYS A 181 19.39 -8.56 -12.37
N TYR A 182 18.50 -9.21 -11.63
CA TYR A 182 18.62 -10.62 -11.28
C TYR A 182 18.55 -11.53 -12.53
N LEU A 183 17.59 -11.27 -13.42
CA LEU A 183 17.44 -12.00 -14.70
C LEU A 183 18.59 -11.77 -15.68
N ARG A 184 19.33 -10.65 -15.56
CA ARG A 184 20.53 -10.39 -16.38
C ARG A 184 21.66 -11.40 -16.18
N SER A 185 21.61 -12.20 -15.12
CA SER A 185 22.54 -13.33 -14.95
C SER A 185 22.44 -14.37 -16.08
N LYS A 186 21.30 -14.44 -16.79
CA LYS A 186 21.06 -15.39 -17.89
C LYS A 186 20.58 -14.75 -19.18
N TYR A 187 19.81 -13.67 -19.10
CA TYR A 187 19.25 -13.00 -20.26
C TYR A 187 20.02 -11.72 -20.59
N ARG A 188 20.04 -11.34 -21.88
CA ARG A 188 20.54 -10.02 -22.30
C ARG A 188 19.68 -8.93 -21.67
N ALA A 189 20.26 -7.76 -21.40
CA ALA A 189 19.55 -6.64 -20.77
C ALA A 189 18.26 -6.24 -21.51
N ALA A 190 18.29 -6.28 -22.85
CA ALA A 190 17.12 -5.99 -23.70
C ALA A 190 15.95 -6.98 -23.52
N ILE A 191 16.19 -8.14 -22.93
CA ILE A 191 15.19 -9.18 -22.68
C ILE A 191 14.84 -9.22 -21.19
N ALA A 192 15.85 -9.11 -20.32
CA ALA A 192 15.70 -9.22 -18.87
C ALA A 192 14.76 -8.18 -18.25
N TYR A 193 14.90 -6.90 -18.63
CA TYR A 193 14.06 -5.83 -18.05
C TYR A 193 12.62 -5.86 -18.55
N PRO A 194 12.33 -6.08 -19.85
CA PRO A 194 10.95 -6.32 -20.29
C PRO A 194 10.31 -7.53 -19.61
N LEU A 195 11.03 -8.65 -19.43
CA LEU A 195 10.53 -9.80 -18.68
C LEU A 195 10.21 -9.45 -17.23
N ALA A 196 11.07 -8.69 -16.55
CA ALA A 196 10.80 -8.23 -15.19
C ALA A 196 9.57 -7.33 -15.10
N LEU A 197 9.30 -6.51 -16.12
CA LEU A 197 8.10 -5.69 -16.20
C LEU A 197 6.85 -6.56 -16.42
N VAL A 198 6.93 -7.60 -17.27
CA VAL A 198 5.86 -8.59 -17.43
C VAL A 198 5.56 -9.31 -16.12
N VAL A 199 6.59 -9.73 -15.39
CA VAL A 199 6.47 -10.32 -14.05
C VAL A 199 5.75 -9.38 -13.09
N LEU A 200 6.14 -8.10 -13.06
CA LEU A 200 5.48 -7.10 -12.23
C LEU A 200 4.01 -6.96 -12.59
N VAL A 201 3.69 -6.81 -13.88
CA VAL A 201 2.30 -6.67 -14.37
C VAL A 201 1.45 -7.87 -13.97
N ILE A 202 1.94 -9.10 -14.20
CA ILE A 202 1.22 -10.32 -13.81
C ILE A 202 0.97 -10.34 -12.30
N SER A 203 2.00 -10.01 -11.51
CA SER A 203 1.91 -10.03 -10.04
C SER A 203 0.92 -9.01 -9.50
N VAL A 204 0.86 -7.81 -10.09
CA VAL A 204 -0.12 -6.78 -9.73
C VAL A 204 -1.52 -7.16 -10.17
N SER A 205 -1.71 -7.75 -11.35
CA SER A 205 -3.04 -8.07 -11.90
C SER A 205 -3.72 -9.24 -11.21
N VAL A 206 -2.97 -10.21 -10.68
CA VAL A 206 -3.54 -11.39 -10.00
C VAL A 206 -3.90 -11.08 -8.54
N ASN A 207 -3.23 -10.11 -7.92
CA ASN A 207 -3.38 -9.79 -6.50
C ASN A 207 -4.82 -9.37 -6.07
N PRO A 208 -5.57 -8.53 -6.82
CA PRO A 208 -6.91 -8.07 -6.42
C PRO A 208 -7.94 -9.20 -6.28
N ALA A 209 -7.80 -10.27 -7.06
CA ALA A 209 -8.73 -11.41 -7.02
C ALA A 209 -8.68 -12.17 -5.69
N ILE A 210 -7.54 -12.13 -4.99
CA ILE A 210 -7.34 -12.80 -3.69
C ILE A 210 -7.73 -11.86 -2.54
N ALA A 211 -7.46 -10.56 -2.69
CA ALA A 211 -7.67 -9.57 -1.64
C ALA A 211 -9.13 -9.08 -1.52
N SER A 212 -9.92 -9.14 -2.61
CA SER A 212 -11.32 -8.69 -2.68
C SER A 212 -12.21 -9.26 -1.57
N GLY A 213 -11.99 -10.50 -1.14
CA GLY A 213 -12.75 -11.15 -0.07
C GLY A 213 -12.61 -10.53 1.31
N TYR A 214 -11.60 -9.68 1.54
CA TYR A 214 -11.36 -9.02 2.83
C TYR A 214 -11.82 -7.55 2.84
N PHE A 215 -12.10 -6.94 1.68
CA PHE A 215 -12.47 -5.52 1.58
C PHE A 215 -13.75 -5.18 2.33
N SER A 216 -14.75 -6.08 2.34
CA SER A 216 -16.03 -5.85 3.01
C SER A 216 -15.91 -5.69 4.52
N ASN A 217 -14.84 -6.19 5.13
CA ASN A 217 -14.57 -6.12 6.56
C ASN A 217 -13.71 -4.91 6.97
N VAL A 218 -13.09 -4.23 6.00
CA VAL A 218 -12.24 -3.06 6.25
C VAL A 218 -13.06 -1.80 6.52
N ILE A 219 -14.22 -1.71 5.90
CA ILE A 219 -15.10 -0.54 5.98
C ILE A 219 -16.12 -0.74 7.09
N ASP A 220 -16.17 0.19 8.04
CA ASP A 220 -17.28 0.23 8.99
C ASP A 220 -18.52 0.82 8.30
N LYS A 221 -19.42 -0.07 7.88
CA LYS A 221 -20.67 0.28 7.18
C LYS A 221 -21.48 1.34 7.93
N ARG A 222 -21.52 1.26 9.28
CA ARG A 222 -22.28 2.20 10.09
C ARG A 222 -21.63 3.58 10.07
N ALA A 223 -20.32 3.66 10.26
CA ALA A 223 -19.60 4.93 10.20
C ALA A 223 -19.68 5.58 8.81
N VAL A 224 -19.62 4.79 7.73
CA VAL A 224 -19.85 5.27 6.36
C VAL A 224 -21.24 5.87 6.22
N CYS A 225 -22.28 5.14 6.63
CA CYS A 225 -23.66 5.62 6.52
C CYS A 225 -23.92 6.86 7.38
N GLU A 226 -23.35 6.92 8.59
CA GLU A 226 -23.43 8.10 9.46
C GLU A 226 -22.83 9.34 8.79
N GLN A 227 -21.65 9.20 8.17
CA GLN A 227 -21.01 10.31 7.47
C GLN A 227 -21.73 10.67 6.17
N TYR A 228 -22.13 9.68 5.36
CA TYR A 228 -22.88 9.89 4.13
C TYR A 228 -24.19 10.66 4.39
N VAL A 229 -24.98 10.22 5.37
CA VAL A 229 -26.25 10.84 5.74
C VAL A 229 -26.02 12.25 6.30
N SER A 230 -24.97 12.44 7.12
CA SER A 230 -24.64 13.77 7.65
C SER A 230 -24.23 14.76 6.56
N PHE A 231 -23.55 14.27 5.52
CA PHE A 231 -23.09 15.09 4.40
C PHE A 231 -24.22 15.42 3.42
N ARG A 232 -25.03 14.42 3.02
CA ARG A 232 -26.10 14.59 2.02
C ARG A 232 -27.38 15.19 2.56
N HIS A 233 -27.75 14.88 3.80
CA HIS A 233 -29.05 15.22 4.40
C HIS A 233 -28.92 16.02 5.69
N GLY A 234 -27.73 16.54 6.02
CA GLY A 234 -27.47 17.21 7.30
C GLY A 234 -28.41 18.39 7.61
N THR A 235 -28.68 19.23 6.60
CA THR A 235 -29.60 20.37 6.73
C THR A 235 -31.06 19.91 6.91
N GLU A 236 -31.49 18.94 6.13
CA GLU A 236 -32.86 18.40 6.15
C GLU A 236 -33.15 17.65 7.47
N ILE A 237 -32.14 17.02 8.07
CA ILE A 237 -32.21 16.40 9.39
C ILE A 237 -32.30 17.47 10.49
N GLN A 238 -31.51 18.55 10.40
CA GLN A 238 -31.60 19.67 11.36
C GLN A 238 -32.96 20.38 11.30
N GLU A 239 -33.57 20.43 10.13
CA GLU A 239 -34.93 20.96 9.90
C GLU A 239 -36.03 19.96 10.28
N GLY A 240 -35.68 18.75 10.72
CA GLY A 240 -36.61 17.73 11.19
C GLY A 240 -37.42 17.05 10.07
N MET A 241 -37.03 17.21 8.81
CA MET A 241 -37.72 16.62 7.65
C MET A 241 -37.48 15.10 7.56
N TYR A 242 -36.33 14.62 8.03
CA TYR A 242 -35.98 13.20 8.01
C TYR A 242 -35.51 12.68 9.37
N ASN A 243 -35.86 11.43 9.66
CA ASN A 243 -35.31 10.71 10.81
C ASN A 243 -33.93 10.13 10.44
N LYS A 244 -32.89 10.64 11.10
CA LYS A 244 -31.49 10.23 10.91
C LYS A 244 -31.29 8.71 11.04
N ASP A 245 -31.88 8.08 12.05
CA ASP A 245 -31.71 6.65 12.30
C ASP A 245 -32.37 5.78 11.22
N CYS A 246 -33.47 6.28 10.64
CA CYS A 246 -34.15 5.62 9.52
C CYS A 246 -33.29 5.63 8.25
N LEU A 247 -32.70 6.79 7.91
CA LEU A 247 -31.83 6.93 6.74
C LEU A 247 -30.54 6.11 6.88
N ILE A 248 -29.95 6.07 8.10
CA ILE A 248 -28.79 5.21 8.38
C ILE A 248 -29.17 3.74 8.22
N GLY A 249 -30.33 3.31 8.76
CA GLY A 249 -30.82 1.95 8.62
C GLY A 249 -31.03 1.52 7.16
N GLN A 250 -31.62 2.40 6.34
CA GLN A 250 -31.78 2.17 4.90
C GLN A 250 -30.44 2.07 4.17
N CYS A 251 -29.49 2.94 4.51
CA CYS A 251 -28.14 2.90 3.96
C CYS A 251 -27.44 1.57 4.29
N ILE A 252 -27.48 1.13 5.54
CA ILE A 252 -26.87 -0.14 5.97
C ILE A 252 -27.50 -1.33 5.23
N ALA A 253 -28.82 -1.35 5.06
CA ALA A 253 -29.53 -2.39 4.34
C ALA A 253 -29.15 -2.48 2.85
N ALA A 254 -28.71 -1.37 2.24
CA ALA A 254 -28.21 -1.37 0.86
C ALA A 254 -26.78 -1.96 0.71
N PHE A 255 -26.07 -2.18 1.83
CA PHE A 255 -24.76 -2.84 1.85
C PHE A 255 -24.84 -4.36 2.09
N GLU A 256 -26.04 -4.92 2.25
CA GLU A 256 -26.30 -6.37 2.40
C GLU A 256 -26.79 -6.98 1.09
#